data_AF-A0A938VVN0-F1
#
_entry.id   AF-A0A938VVN0-F1
#
_cell.length_a   1.000
_cell.length_b   1.000
_cell.length_c   1.000
_cell.angle_alpha   90.00
_cell.angle_beta   90.00
_cell.angle_gamma   90.00
#
_symmetry.space_group_name_H-M   'P 1'
#
loop_
_entity.id
_entity.type
_entity.pdbx_description
1 polymer ?
#
loop_
_entity_poly.entity_id
_entity_poly.type
_entity_poly.pdbx_seq_one_letter_code
_entity_poly.pdbx_strand_id
1 'polypeptide(L)'
;MNRGVIILRMRAFGFCPSLLLAGVWIFGFPPVFAQVDPGTAEDAEAERRKILKAADQVERMDASVEDMKARVASLEKLLEEVKQQTHSLKESLASAAARAEKEKSVLLEEVAKMLAEKRTKEKKAEVAAQLVDREGYEHVVAKGDTLSSIVQAYNKEHQLKLTIESLRKANQLSKDAPLKVGQKLFIPSS
;
A
#
# COMPACT_ATOMS: atom_id res chain seq x y z
N MET A 1 -19.23 26.57 27.42
CA MET A 1 -19.08 27.96 27.89
C MET A 1 -18.70 28.84 26.71
N ASN A 2 -19.63 29.69 26.27
CA ASN A 2 -19.46 30.63 25.16
C ASN A 2 -19.53 32.04 25.77
N ARG A 3 -18.49 32.87 25.63
CA ARG A 3 -18.52 34.25 26.15
C ARG A 3 -18.71 35.22 24.99
N GLY A 4 -19.91 35.81 24.98
CA GLY A 4 -20.40 36.75 23.98
C GLY A 4 -19.83 38.15 24.13
N VAL A 5 -19.83 38.83 22.98
CA VAL A 5 -19.57 40.25 22.73
C VAL A 5 -20.88 41.02 22.94
N ILE A 6 -20.93 42.11 23.73
CA ILE A 6 -21.91 43.23 23.56
C ILE A 6 -21.37 44.57 24.13
N ILE A 7 -20.90 45.44 23.23
CA ILE A 7 -21.21 46.88 22.99
C ILE A 7 -21.88 47.72 24.12
N LEU A 8 -21.28 48.89 24.44
CA LEU A 8 -22.03 50.08 24.93
C LEU A 8 -21.25 51.38 24.59
N ARG A 9 -21.56 52.10 23.50
CA ARG A 9 -22.55 53.18 23.30
C ARG A 9 -22.07 54.60 23.68
N MET A 10 -21.78 55.38 22.63
CA MET A 10 -22.05 56.83 22.41
C MET A 10 -22.29 57.75 23.62
N ARG A 11 -21.55 58.87 23.66
CA ARG A 11 -22.17 60.19 23.84
C ARG A 11 -21.30 61.34 23.30
N ALA A 12 -21.79 61.97 22.25
CA ALA A 12 -21.38 63.29 21.80
C ALA A 12 -22.24 64.37 22.49
N PHE A 13 -21.82 65.62 22.30
CA PHE A 13 -22.56 66.89 22.48
C PHE A 13 -22.59 67.55 23.86
N GLY A 14 -22.13 68.81 23.88
CA GLY A 14 -22.31 69.74 24.99
C GLY A 14 -21.50 71.04 24.85
N PHE A 15 -21.71 71.78 23.76
CA PHE A 15 -21.30 73.19 23.65
C PHE A 15 -22.38 74.06 24.30
N CYS A 16 -22.04 74.93 25.27
CA CYS A 16 -22.68 76.25 25.41
C CYS A 16 -21.89 77.18 26.36
N PRO A 17 -21.88 78.50 26.10
CA PRO A 17 -20.93 79.49 26.65
C PRO A 17 -21.56 80.43 27.69
N SER A 18 -20.78 81.08 28.55
CA SER A 18 -21.14 82.40 29.12
C SER A 18 -20.00 83.08 29.89
N LEU A 19 -19.89 84.39 29.64
CA LEU A 19 -19.04 85.41 30.25
C LEU A 19 -19.26 85.59 31.76
N LEU A 20 -18.24 86.10 32.46
CA LEU A 20 -18.26 87.28 33.37
C LEU A 20 -16.83 87.47 33.94
N LEU A 21 -16.03 88.43 33.45
CA LEU A 21 -15.84 89.82 33.93
C LEU A 21 -14.97 90.01 35.19
N ALA A 22 -13.82 90.67 34.94
CA ALA A 22 -13.06 91.62 35.76
C ALA A 22 -12.36 91.17 37.06
N GLY A 23 -11.05 91.44 37.11
CA GLY A 23 -10.24 91.43 38.32
C GLY A 23 -8.75 91.66 38.05
N VAL A 24 -8.39 92.90 37.70
CA VAL A 24 -7.02 93.42 37.56
C VAL A 24 -6.19 93.16 38.82
N TRP A 25 -4.99 92.57 38.72
CA TRP A 25 -3.80 92.95 39.50
C TRP A 25 -2.55 92.67 38.65
N ILE A 26 -2.04 93.73 38.01
CA ILE A 26 -0.71 93.75 37.38
C ILE A 26 0.28 93.98 38.53
N PHE A 27 1.03 92.95 38.91
CA PHE A 27 2.28 93.10 39.66
C PHE A 27 3.36 92.33 38.92
N GLY A 28 4.43 93.06 38.59
CA GLY A 28 5.44 92.67 37.62
C GLY A 28 6.09 91.32 37.89
N PHE A 29 5.99 90.45 36.89
CA PHE A 29 7.04 89.49 36.57
C PHE A 29 7.55 89.87 35.18
N PRO A 30 8.88 89.98 34.98
CA PRO A 30 9.42 90.26 33.64
C PRO A 30 8.96 89.17 32.68
N PRO A 31 8.83 89.45 31.36
CA PRO A 31 8.66 88.39 30.41
C PRO A 31 9.89 87.51 30.55
N VAL A 32 9.72 86.32 31.11
CA VAL A 32 10.63 85.21 30.84
C VAL A 32 10.46 85.01 29.34
N PHE A 33 11.32 85.69 28.58
CA PHE A 33 11.69 85.24 27.25
C PHE A 33 11.96 83.75 27.44
N ALA A 34 11.11 82.91 26.87
CA ALA A 34 11.45 81.54 26.62
C ALA A 34 12.68 81.59 25.73
N GLN A 35 13.87 81.60 26.35
CA GLN A 35 15.08 81.19 25.69
C GLN A 35 14.78 79.78 25.21
N VAL A 36 14.47 79.66 23.93
CA VAL A 36 14.48 78.38 23.24
C VAL A 36 15.93 77.94 23.27
N ASP A 37 16.31 77.22 24.33
CA ASP A 37 17.64 76.66 24.45
C ASP A 37 17.83 75.68 23.28
N PRO A 38 18.78 75.95 22.35
CA PRO A 38 18.92 75.18 21.13
C PRO A 38 19.18 73.68 21.41
N GLY A 39 19.82 73.36 22.53
CA GLY A 39 20.05 71.96 22.94
C GLY A 39 18.77 71.17 23.25
N THR A 40 17.74 71.82 23.84
CA THR A 40 16.46 71.13 24.12
C THR A 40 15.65 70.84 22.85
N ALA A 41 15.79 71.71 21.84
CA ALA A 41 15.20 71.51 20.53
C ALA A 41 15.92 70.38 19.77
N GLU A 42 17.25 70.33 19.82
CA GLU A 42 18.04 69.26 19.19
C GLU A 42 17.76 67.88 19.82
N ASP A 43 17.62 67.80 21.14
CA ASP A 43 17.25 66.55 21.83
C ASP A 43 15.86 66.04 21.43
N ALA A 44 14.87 66.95 21.34
CA ALA A 44 13.52 66.61 20.88
C ALA A 44 13.50 66.12 19.41
N GLU A 45 14.35 66.67 18.56
CA GLU A 45 14.53 66.18 17.19
C GLU A 45 15.19 64.80 17.13
N ALA A 46 16.18 64.54 17.99
CA ALA A 46 16.83 63.24 18.08
C ALA A 46 15.86 62.14 18.52
N GLU A 47 14.96 62.42 19.46
CA GLU A 47 13.90 61.50 19.87
C GLU A 47 12.88 61.23 18.76
N ARG A 48 12.43 62.26 18.04
CA ARG A 48 11.55 62.09 16.88
C ARG A 48 12.19 61.23 15.79
N ARG A 49 13.49 61.39 15.54
CA ARG A 49 14.24 60.53 14.59
C ARG A 49 14.30 59.08 15.05
N LYS A 50 14.42 58.80 16.36
CA LYS A 50 14.37 57.44 16.89
C LYS A 50 12.98 56.83 16.71
N ILE A 51 11.92 57.59 16.98
CA ILE A 51 10.54 57.16 16.78
C ILE A 51 10.27 56.85 15.30
N LEU A 52 10.74 57.69 14.38
CA LEU A 52 10.62 57.45 12.94
C LEU A 52 11.31 56.14 12.52
N LYS A 53 12.55 55.91 12.97
CA LYS A 53 13.28 54.66 12.69
C LYS A 53 12.57 53.44 13.27
N ALA A 54 11.99 53.56 14.46
CA ALA A 54 11.21 52.51 15.08
C ALA A 54 9.91 52.25 14.30
N ALA A 55 9.25 53.28 13.79
CA ALA A 55 8.07 53.16 12.92
C ALA A 55 8.42 52.45 11.61
N ASP A 56 9.52 52.83 10.94
CA ASP A 56 10.01 52.14 9.75
C ASP A 56 10.34 50.67 10.03
N GLN A 57 10.87 50.38 11.23
CA GLN A 57 11.16 49.01 11.66
C GLN A 57 9.88 48.20 11.89
N VAL A 58 8.84 48.80 12.48
CA VAL A 58 7.53 48.15 12.66
C VAL A 58 6.89 47.86 11.30
N GLU A 59 6.95 48.78 10.35
CA GLU A 59 6.41 48.56 9.00
C GLU A 59 7.10 47.38 8.30
N ARG A 60 8.44 47.24 8.45
CA ARG A 60 9.18 46.07 7.95
C ARG A 60 8.79 44.78 8.67
N MET A 61 8.55 44.85 9.98
CA MET A 61 8.11 43.69 10.76
C MET A 61 6.70 43.27 10.34
N ASP A 62 5.79 44.21 10.10
CA ASP A 62 4.43 43.94 9.63
C ASP A 62 4.45 43.30 8.23
N ALA A 63 5.29 43.81 7.31
CA ALA A 63 5.51 43.19 6.02
C ALA A 63 6.03 41.74 6.14
N SER A 64 6.94 41.48 7.07
CA SER A 64 7.46 40.14 7.36
C SER A 64 6.38 39.22 7.96
N VAL A 65 5.52 39.74 8.85
CA VAL A 65 4.40 39.00 9.43
C VAL A 65 3.37 38.63 8.36
N GLU A 66 3.07 39.51 7.42
CA GLU A 66 2.18 39.20 6.30
C GLU A 66 2.79 38.14 5.36
N ASP A 67 4.09 38.20 5.07
CA ASP A 67 4.78 37.13 4.32
C ASP A 67 4.74 35.80 5.09
N MET A 68 5.00 35.80 6.39
CA MET A 68 4.89 34.60 7.23
C MET A 68 3.46 34.04 7.25
N LYS A 69 2.43 34.88 7.36
CA LYS A 69 1.03 34.45 7.28
C LYS A 69 0.71 33.83 5.93
N ALA A 70 1.19 34.42 4.84
CA ALA A 70 1.02 33.85 3.50
C ALA A 70 1.70 32.46 3.38
N ARG A 71 2.90 32.31 3.95
CA ARG A 71 3.58 31.01 4.02
C ARG A 71 2.80 30.00 4.86
N VAL A 72 2.27 30.39 6.02
CA VAL A 72 1.44 29.51 6.86
C VAL A 72 0.20 29.04 6.10
N ALA A 73 -0.51 29.93 5.41
CA ALA A 73 -1.65 29.56 4.58
C ALA A 73 -1.27 28.60 3.45
N SER A 74 -0.09 28.79 2.84
CA SER A 74 0.43 27.86 1.83
C SER A 74 0.77 26.48 2.42
N LEU A 75 1.34 26.43 3.62
CA LEU A 75 1.68 25.20 4.33
C LEU A 75 0.42 24.44 4.75
N GLU A 76 -0.62 25.13 5.21
CA GLU A 76 -1.92 24.53 5.53
C GLU A 76 -2.54 23.88 4.29
N LYS A 77 -2.47 24.55 3.13
CA LYS A 77 -2.94 23.99 1.86
C LYS A 77 -2.16 22.73 1.46
N LEU A 78 -0.83 22.75 1.57
CA LEU A 78 0.02 21.60 1.28
C LEU A 78 -0.25 20.44 2.24
N LEU A 79 -0.49 20.73 3.52
CA LEU A 79 -0.82 19.71 4.52
C LEU A 79 -2.16 19.03 4.19
N GLU A 80 -3.15 19.78 3.73
CA GLU A 80 -4.42 19.22 3.28
C GLU A 80 -4.26 18.40 1.99
N GLU A 81 -3.46 18.86 1.04
CA GLU A 81 -3.14 18.11 -0.19
C GLU A 81 -2.43 16.78 0.12
N VAL A 82 -1.44 16.79 1.01
CA VAL A 82 -0.72 15.56 1.43
C VAL A 82 -1.65 14.59 2.17
N LYS A 83 -2.57 15.10 3.00
CA LYS A 83 -3.60 14.26 3.63
C LYS A 83 -4.51 13.62 2.59
N GLN A 84 -4.96 14.38 1.60
CA GLN A 84 -5.79 13.86 0.50
C GLN A 84 -5.04 12.80 -0.31
N GLN A 85 -3.78 13.04 -0.67
CA GLN A 85 -2.92 12.06 -1.33
C GLN A 85 -2.74 10.79 -0.50
N THR A 86 -2.54 10.93 0.81
CA THR A 86 -2.43 9.78 1.72
C THR A 86 -3.73 8.98 1.75
N HIS A 87 -4.88 9.65 1.76
CA HIS A 87 -6.18 8.98 1.74
C HIS A 87 -6.41 8.25 0.41
N SER A 88 -6.18 8.91 -0.73
CA SER A 88 -6.32 8.30 -2.06
C SER A 88 -5.35 7.14 -2.27
N LEU A 89 -4.11 7.25 -1.79
CA LEU A 89 -3.14 6.16 -1.85
C LEU A 89 -3.58 4.99 -0.97
N LYS A 90 -4.06 5.24 0.25
CA LYS A 90 -4.61 4.18 1.11
C LYS A 90 -5.81 3.47 0.46
N GLU A 91 -6.72 4.21 -0.16
CA GLU A 91 -7.85 3.63 -0.90
C GLU A 91 -7.37 2.80 -2.10
N SER A 92 -6.42 3.33 -2.87
CA SER A 92 -5.83 2.61 -4.01
C SER A 92 -5.16 1.31 -3.57
N LEU A 93 -4.38 1.33 -2.48
CA LEU A 93 -3.74 0.15 -1.89
C LEU A 93 -4.77 -0.85 -1.34
N ALA A 94 -5.81 -0.38 -0.65
CA ALA A 94 -6.88 -1.25 -0.16
C ALA A 94 -7.63 -1.92 -1.33
N SER A 95 -7.91 -1.17 -2.40
CA SER A 95 -8.57 -1.70 -3.59
C SER A 95 -7.67 -2.69 -4.36
N ALA A 96 -6.37 -2.41 -4.47
CA ALA A 96 -5.40 -3.28 -5.10
C ALA A 96 -5.18 -4.57 -4.28
N ALA A 97 -5.06 -4.46 -2.96
CA ALA A 97 -4.97 -5.61 -2.06
C ALA A 97 -6.24 -6.49 -2.16
N ALA A 98 -7.43 -5.87 -2.16
CA ALA A 98 -8.68 -6.61 -2.33
C ALA A 98 -8.81 -7.29 -3.70
N ARG A 99 -8.28 -6.68 -4.77
CA ARG A 99 -8.22 -7.30 -6.11
C ARG A 99 -7.23 -8.47 -6.13
N ALA A 100 -6.03 -8.28 -5.58
CA ALA A 100 -5.01 -9.31 -5.50
C ALA A 100 -5.48 -10.53 -4.70
N GLU A 101 -6.19 -10.34 -3.57
CA GLU A 101 -6.75 -11.47 -2.81
C GLU A 101 -7.83 -12.22 -3.59
N LYS A 102 -8.69 -11.51 -4.32
CA LYS A 102 -9.70 -12.13 -5.21
C LYS A 102 -9.04 -12.91 -6.34
N GLU A 103 -8.04 -12.32 -7.00
CA GLU A 103 -7.28 -12.96 -8.07
C GLU A 103 -6.55 -14.20 -7.55
N LYS A 104 -5.87 -14.13 -6.40
CA LYS A 104 -5.26 -15.30 -5.75
C LYS A 104 -6.27 -16.41 -5.49
N SER A 105 -7.46 -16.09 -4.96
CA SER A 105 -8.47 -17.12 -4.70
C SER A 105 -8.97 -17.80 -5.97
N VAL A 106 -9.16 -17.03 -7.06
CA VAL A 106 -9.58 -17.56 -8.36
C VAL A 106 -8.49 -18.45 -8.96
N LEU A 107 -7.23 -18.01 -8.90
CA LEU A 107 -6.09 -18.79 -9.40
C LEU A 107 -5.89 -20.07 -8.59
N LEU A 108 -6.08 -20.05 -7.27
CA LEU A 108 -6.01 -21.25 -6.44
C LEU A 108 -7.09 -22.26 -6.81
N GLU A 109 -8.32 -21.80 -7.09
CA GLU A 109 -9.39 -22.67 -7.55
C GLU A 109 -9.09 -23.27 -8.94
N GLU A 110 -8.58 -22.47 -9.86
CA GLU A 110 -8.22 -22.92 -11.21
C GLU A 110 -7.03 -23.89 -11.19
N VAL A 111 -6.01 -23.63 -10.38
CA VAL A 111 -4.89 -24.55 -10.15
C VAL A 111 -5.37 -25.85 -9.51
N ALA A 112 -6.30 -25.79 -8.54
CA ALA A 112 -6.88 -27.00 -7.95
C ALA A 112 -7.64 -27.85 -8.98
N LYS A 113 -8.41 -27.21 -9.88
CA LYS A 113 -9.08 -27.89 -11.00
C LYS A 113 -8.08 -28.52 -11.96
N MET A 114 -7.07 -27.77 -12.40
CA MET A 114 -6.01 -28.28 -13.28
C MET A 114 -5.24 -29.44 -12.65
N LEU A 115 -4.95 -29.39 -11.34
CA LEU A 115 -4.28 -30.49 -10.64
C LEU A 115 -5.19 -31.71 -10.50
N ALA A 116 -6.50 -31.54 -10.32
CA ALA A 116 -7.44 -32.66 -10.32
C ALA A 116 -7.55 -33.31 -11.71
N GLU A 117 -7.60 -32.51 -12.77
CA GLU A 117 -7.59 -32.97 -14.16
C GLU A 117 -6.27 -33.65 -14.54
N LYS A 118 -5.13 -33.10 -14.10
CA LYS A 118 -3.82 -33.72 -14.28
C LYS A 118 -3.72 -35.01 -13.48
N ARG A 119 -4.09 -35.05 -12.20
CA ARG A 119 -4.10 -36.28 -11.40
C ARG A 119 -5.01 -37.36 -11.96
N THR A 120 -6.12 -37.02 -12.59
CA THR A 120 -6.99 -38.03 -13.25
C THR A 120 -6.39 -38.55 -14.56
N LYS A 121 -5.66 -37.70 -15.30
CA LYS A 121 -4.86 -38.12 -16.47
C LYS A 121 -3.60 -38.90 -16.07
N GLU A 122 -2.91 -38.48 -15.02
CA GLU A 122 -1.73 -39.11 -14.44
C GLU A 122 -2.11 -40.44 -13.78
N LYS A 123 -3.21 -40.55 -13.04
CA LYS A 123 -3.68 -41.85 -12.50
C LYS A 123 -4.14 -42.82 -13.58
N LYS A 124 -4.42 -42.34 -14.80
CA LYS A 124 -4.66 -43.16 -16.01
C LYS A 124 -3.36 -43.49 -16.77
N ALA A 125 -2.31 -42.69 -16.61
CA ALA A 125 -0.99 -42.89 -17.23
C ALA A 125 0.02 -43.60 -16.31
N GLU A 126 -0.12 -43.53 -14.99
CA GLU A 126 0.75 -44.14 -13.98
C GLU A 126 0.44 -45.62 -13.79
N VAL A 127 -0.81 -46.05 -14.03
CA VAL A 127 -1.15 -47.47 -14.21
C VAL A 127 -0.52 -48.04 -15.49
N ALA A 128 -0.15 -47.20 -16.47
CA ALA A 128 0.55 -47.61 -17.69
C ALA A 128 2.09 -47.44 -17.61
N ALA A 129 2.60 -46.58 -16.73
CA ALA A 129 4.03 -46.27 -16.62
C ALA A 129 4.78 -46.98 -15.47
N GLN A 130 4.08 -47.60 -14.51
CA GLN A 130 4.74 -48.44 -13.48
C GLN A 130 5.24 -49.81 -14.00
N LEU A 131 5.22 -50.05 -15.32
CA LEU A 131 5.79 -51.24 -15.95
C LEU A 131 7.16 -51.02 -16.61
N VAL A 132 7.70 -49.79 -16.64
CA VAL A 132 8.89 -49.46 -17.47
C VAL A 132 10.22 -49.50 -16.72
N ASP A 133 10.20 -49.72 -15.39
CA ASP A 133 11.42 -49.82 -14.56
C ASP A 133 11.66 -51.25 -14.04
N ARG A 134 11.15 -52.25 -14.78
CA ARG A 134 11.46 -53.66 -14.53
C ARG A 134 12.19 -54.19 -15.76
N GLU A 135 13.40 -54.69 -15.55
CA GLU A 135 14.09 -55.46 -16.58
C GLU A 135 13.25 -56.70 -16.91
N GLY A 136 12.97 -56.88 -18.20
CA GLY A 136 12.09 -57.93 -18.68
C GLY A 136 11.89 -57.88 -20.19
N TYR A 137 11.22 -58.91 -20.72
CA TYR A 137 10.96 -59.08 -22.14
C TYR A 137 9.48 -58.81 -22.44
N GLU A 138 9.19 -58.13 -23.54
CA GLU A 138 7.82 -57.99 -24.04
C GLU A 138 7.50 -59.14 -25.01
N HIS A 139 6.47 -59.93 -24.72
CA HIS A 139 5.96 -60.98 -25.61
C HIS A 139 4.56 -60.64 -26.11
N VAL A 140 4.35 -60.74 -27.42
CA VAL A 140 3.02 -60.61 -28.03
C VAL A 140 2.44 -61.99 -28.24
N VAL A 141 1.28 -62.26 -27.64
CA VAL A 141 0.62 -63.57 -27.67
C VAL A 141 0.18 -63.92 -29.10
N ALA A 142 0.69 -65.03 -29.63
CA ALA A 142 0.30 -65.56 -30.93
C ALA A 142 -0.90 -66.53 -30.82
N LYS A 143 -1.49 -66.88 -31.97
CA LYS A 143 -2.61 -67.84 -32.01
C LYS A 143 -2.12 -69.23 -31.61
N GLY A 144 -2.62 -69.75 -30.50
CA GLY A 144 -2.25 -71.06 -29.95
C GLY A 144 -1.30 -70.99 -28.75
N ASP A 145 -0.82 -69.81 -28.40
CA ASP A 145 -0.01 -69.62 -27.20
C ASP A 145 -0.86 -69.81 -25.93
N THR A 146 -0.29 -70.55 -24.97
CA THR A 146 -0.83 -70.65 -23.61
C THR A 146 0.18 -70.10 -22.61
N LEU A 147 -0.27 -69.69 -21.41
CA LEU A 147 0.63 -69.23 -20.35
C LEU A 147 1.70 -70.29 -20.04
N SER A 148 1.33 -71.57 -20.06
CA SER A 148 2.25 -72.69 -19.82
C SER A 148 3.31 -72.78 -20.94
N SER A 149 2.87 -72.70 -22.20
CA SER A 149 3.76 -72.76 -23.37
C SER A 149 4.76 -71.59 -23.39
N ILE A 150 4.31 -70.38 -23.11
CA ILE A 150 5.16 -69.17 -23.08
C ILE A 150 6.19 -69.29 -21.95
N VAL A 151 5.76 -69.65 -20.73
CA VAL A 151 6.67 -69.81 -19.59
C VAL A 151 7.74 -70.86 -19.88
N GLN A 152 7.36 -71.99 -20.46
CA GLN A 152 8.29 -73.05 -20.77
C GLN A 152 9.28 -72.66 -21.88
N ALA A 153 8.83 -71.94 -22.91
CA ALA A 153 9.69 -71.46 -23.98
C ALA A 153 10.77 -70.51 -23.43
N TYR A 154 10.37 -69.49 -22.67
CA TYR A 154 11.29 -68.50 -22.11
C TYR A 154 12.24 -69.08 -21.04
N ASN A 155 11.78 -70.04 -20.24
CA ASN A 155 12.66 -70.73 -19.29
C ASN A 155 13.75 -71.55 -20.00
N LYS A 156 13.47 -72.09 -21.18
CA LYS A 156 14.45 -72.85 -21.98
C LYS A 156 15.40 -71.93 -22.74
N GLU A 157 14.86 -70.88 -23.34
CA GLU A 157 15.60 -69.96 -24.22
C GLU A 157 16.50 -69.01 -23.42
N HIS A 158 15.99 -68.44 -22.33
CA HIS A 158 16.68 -67.43 -21.53
C HIS A 158 17.17 -67.94 -20.17
N GLN A 159 17.01 -69.24 -19.89
CA GLN A 159 17.42 -69.89 -18.62
C GLN A 159 16.82 -69.21 -17.38
N LEU A 160 15.58 -68.71 -17.51
CA LEU A 160 14.84 -68.05 -16.45
C LEU A 160 14.13 -69.06 -15.53
N LYS A 161 13.81 -68.63 -14.30
CA LYS A 161 12.95 -69.37 -13.36
C LYS A 161 11.54 -68.76 -13.33
N LEU A 162 10.95 -68.54 -14.50
CA LEU A 162 9.62 -67.97 -14.62
C LEU A 162 8.56 -69.00 -14.21
N THR A 163 7.55 -68.56 -13.46
CA THR A 163 6.37 -69.36 -13.11
C THR A 163 5.10 -68.71 -13.65
N ILE A 164 4.05 -69.51 -13.86
CA ILE A 164 2.74 -69.02 -14.33
C ILE A 164 2.17 -67.98 -13.36
N GLU A 165 2.38 -68.17 -12.05
CA GLU A 165 1.92 -67.21 -11.04
C GLU A 165 2.66 -65.88 -11.11
N SER A 166 3.99 -65.91 -11.27
CA SER A 166 4.81 -64.70 -11.39
C SER A 166 4.45 -63.91 -12.66
N LEU A 167 4.28 -64.60 -13.80
CA LEU A 167 3.86 -63.97 -15.05
C LEU A 167 2.49 -63.29 -14.92
N ARG A 168 1.55 -63.95 -14.25
CA ARG A 168 0.21 -63.40 -14.01
C ARG A 168 0.22 -62.22 -13.05
N LYS A 169 1.04 -62.26 -11.99
CA LYS A 169 1.22 -61.12 -11.07
C LYS A 169 1.84 -59.92 -11.77
N ALA A 170 2.85 -60.14 -12.60
CA ALA A 170 3.51 -59.09 -13.38
C ALA A 170 2.55 -58.39 -14.36
N ASN A 171 1.62 -59.14 -14.95
CA ASN A 171 0.63 -58.64 -15.92
C ASN A 171 -0.76 -58.41 -15.35
N GLN A 172 -0.93 -58.49 -14.02
CA GLN A 172 -2.21 -58.32 -13.32
C GLN A 172 -3.36 -59.21 -13.88
N LEU A 173 -3.05 -60.46 -14.26
CA LEU A 173 -4.01 -61.40 -14.87
C LEU A 173 -4.76 -62.25 -13.82
N SER A 174 -6.09 -62.30 -13.92
CA SER A 174 -6.97 -63.16 -13.11
C SER A 174 -6.77 -64.66 -13.38
N LYS A 175 -7.21 -65.54 -12.47
CA LYS A 175 -6.99 -67.02 -12.56
C LYS A 175 -7.68 -67.63 -13.77
N ASP A 176 -8.82 -67.07 -14.11
CA ASP A 176 -9.72 -67.57 -15.15
C ASP A 176 -9.72 -66.68 -16.40
N ALA A 177 -8.76 -65.74 -16.50
CA ALA A 177 -8.70 -64.83 -17.64
C ALA A 177 -8.20 -65.56 -18.90
N PRO A 178 -8.99 -65.60 -19.99
CA PRO A 178 -8.54 -66.17 -21.26
C PRO A 178 -7.49 -65.27 -21.90
N LEU A 179 -6.39 -65.86 -22.38
CA LEU A 179 -5.38 -65.17 -23.18
C LEU A 179 -5.97 -64.77 -24.53
N LYS A 180 -5.81 -63.49 -24.90
CA LYS A 180 -6.23 -62.98 -26.21
C LYS A 180 -5.02 -62.89 -27.14
N VAL A 181 -5.21 -63.32 -28.38
CA VAL A 181 -4.20 -63.15 -29.44
C VAL A 181 -3.96 -61.66 -29.65
N GLY A 182 -2.69 -61.25 -29.74
CA GLY A 182 -2.26 -59.85 -29.85
C GLY A 182 -2.11 -59.12 -28.51
N GLN A 183 -2.38 -59.79 -27.38
CA GLN A 183 -2.13 -59.23 -26.06
C GLN A 183 -0.63 -59.11 -25.80
N LYS A 184 -0.18 -57.94 -25.32
CA LYS A 184 1.19 -57.75 -24.85
C LYS A 184 1.32 -58.25 -23.42
N LEU A 185 2.32 -59.09 -23.18
CA LEU A 185 2.68 -59.59 -21.87
C LEU A 185 4.09 -59.15 -21.53
N PHE A 186 4.27 -58.61 -20.33
CA PHE A 186 5.55 -58.30 -19.75
C PHE A 186 6.09 -59.53 -19.00
N ILE A 187 7.26 -60.01 -19.40
CA ILE A 187 7.94 -61.16 -18.81
C ILE A 187 9.07 -60.64 -17.91
N PRO A 188 8.96 -60.75 -16.57
CA PRO A 188 10.03 -60.30 -15.68
C PRO A 188 11.27 -61.19 -15.82
N SER A 189 12.47 -60.59 -15.89
CA SER A 189 13.75 -61.31 -15.94
C SER A 189 14.47 -61.44 -14.59
N SER A 190 13.84 -60.97 -13.49
CA SER A 190 14.42 -60.96 -12.14
C SER A 190 13.79 -61.97 -11.19
#